data_AF-A0A812N3B9-F1
#
_entry.id   AF-A0A812N3B9-F1
#
_cell.length_a   1.000
_cell.length_b   1.000
_cell.length_c   1.000
_cell.angle_alpha   90.00
_cell.angle_beta   90.00
_cell.angle_gamma   90.00
#
_symmetry.space_group_name_H-M   'P 1'
#
loop_
_entity.id
_entity.type
_entity.pdbx_description
1 polymer ?
#
loop_
_entity_poly.entity_id
_entity_poly.type
_entity_poly.pdbx_seq_one_letter_code
_entity_poly.pdbx_strand_id
1 'polypeptide(L)'
;MAEPDAAPMSASSGNILVFRGWGADKPGICQAFLGIVVEHQSEVLDMAQFLLGGGLMFTFVLKVADQSSIGLMKSLTSCAREQGLQLNFHFPDAGEVPEAEGGNEAVISVVSASMITPALMFDIDKVLWGHGCVVLEIEHRSDNMKEHNNEYNKVQIRIRCPVGLRLASLMMGPAGGEVEGLQKVAWEHGGEVTARWWDAMNRPNGKSLVVFGLSNVLCPDDVLDLVLREAGVDPASVKSESSQPGAEESAKLAMLKGHSTQLVRKVIDQLAFTPGAKVVCSAMKRLGCRLAILTNTGMREVAEHVKSQLGFDYVICRDVEVEDGCFTGRYMGELSDVKFRKADLLKLMAEREGVDYRNVITVGEPLTGLKAANARLMLETFGPFVFFNSTKMPDLTIVLYLLGFSGSDVRALRKRRWDDGPGMPEPSGSAVPPTPASKRFMVQVSAQNRSSGQLQRIFHPLAPLRQDVQLTTVRQCSLQDGGMCLGLDLTVQKDHPDAVVKELVYTCQKEGFAIMDVNDSAKDFNWQLRYQNRYVVTLVQKPNISSTSLSEVMSVFGSKGINIIKIERLSSRDIASLQFTVSLPDSLSSDEFSRHL
;
A
#
# COMPACT_ATOMS: atom_id res chain seq x y z
N MET A 1 -6.47 -53.37 4.75
CA MET A 1 -6.07 -52.93 6.10
C MET A 1 -6.17 -51.42 6.07
N ALA A 2 -7.22 -50.87 6.70
CA ALA A 2 -7.40 -49.43 6.83
C ALA A 2 -6.51 -48.95 7.98
N GLU A 3 -5.69 -47.93 7.73
CA GLU A 3 -4.99 -47.18 8.77
C GLU A 3 -6.03 -46.46 9.64
N PRO A 4 -5.85 -46.41 10.96
CA PRO A 4 -6.82 -45.77 11.84
C PRO A 4 -6.78 -44.25 11.64
N ASP A 5 -7.96 -43.66 11.46
CA ASP A 5 -8.20 -42.22 11.53
C ASP A 5 -7.52 -41.63 12.77
N ALA A 6 -6.52 -40.77 12.56
CA ALA A 6 -5.99 -39.92 13.60
C ALA A 6 -7.06 -38.90 13.97
N ALA A 7 -7.76 -39.15 15.08
CA ALA A 7 -8.66 -38.18 15.67
C ALA A 7 -7.94 -36.82 15.84
N PRO A 8 -8.61 -35.69 15.57
CA PRO A 8 -8.03 -34.38 15.82
C PRO A 8 -7.64 -34.30 17.29
N MET A 9 -6.36 -34.03 17.56
CA MET A 9 -5.87 -33.81 18.91
C MET A 9 -6.71 -32.71 19.57
N SER A 10 -7.53 -33.08 20.55
CA SER A 10 -8.20 -32.12 21.42
C SER A 10 -7.11 -31.27 22.08
N ALA A 11 -7.05 -29.98 21.72
CA ALA A 11 -6.13 -29.03 22.33
C ALA A 11 -6.41 -28.97 23.83
N SER A 12 -5.50 -29.54 24.64
CA SER A 12 -5.49 -29.30 26.08
C SER A 12 -5.44 -27.79 26.29
N SER A 13 -6.39 -27.24 27.03
CA SER A 13 -6.50 -25.82 27.39
C SER A 13 -5.25 -25.37 28.14
N GLY A 14 -4.22 -24.91 27.42
CA GLY A 14 -3.01 -24.36 28.00
C GLY A 14 -3.25 -22.96 28.53
N ASN A 15 -2.59 -22.59 29.63
CA ASN A 15 -2.59 -21.22 30.16
C ASN A 15 -1.93 -20.28 29.14
N ILE A 16 -2.73 -19.56 28.37
CA ILE A 16 -2.22 -18.54 27.43
C ILE A 16 -1.90 -17.26 28.21
N LEU A 17 -0.72 -16.71 27.96
CA LEU A 17 -0.28 -15.42 28.47
C LEU A 17 0.07 -14.53 27.29
N VAL A 18 -0.56 -13.36 27.22
CA VAL A 18 -0.21 -12.30 26.28
C VAL A 18 0.49 -11.21 27.05
N PHE A 19 1.67 -10.79 26.60
CA PHE A 19 2.31 -9.59 27.15
C PHE A 19 2.68 -8.62 26.05
N ARG A 20 2.42 -7.33 26.34
CA ARG A 20 2.60 -6.21 25.43
C ARG A 20 3.59 -5.26 26.05
N GLY A 21 4.58 -4.84 25.29
CA GLY A 21 5.62 -3.95 25.77
C GLY A 21 5.86 -2.77 24.86
N TRP A 22 6.27 -1.66 25.47
CA TRP A 22 6.60 -0.44 24.76
C TRP A 22 7.70 0.37 25.47
N GLY A 23 8.40 1.20 24.69
CA GLY A 23 9.42 2.11 25.19
C GLY A 23 10.46 2.44 24.13
N ALA A 24 11.66 2.84 24.55
CA ALA A 24 12.74 3.19 23.62
C ALA A 24 13.30 1.93 22.93
N ASP A 25 13.47 2.01 21.60
CA ASP A 25 14.01 0.92 20.81
C ASP A 25 15.55 0.82 20.91
N LYS A 26 16.06 -0.42 20.95
CA LYS A 26 17.49 -0.75 20.89
C LYS A 26 17.70 -2.24 20.53
N PRO A 27 18.87 -2.59 19.95
CA PRO A 27 19.23 -3.98 19.70
C PRO A 27 19.17 -4.86 20.96
N GLY A 28 18.82 -6.14 20.78
CA GLY A 28 18.84 -7.15 21.85
C GLY A 28 17.59 -7.24 22.74
N ILE A 29 16.60 -6.34 22.60
CA ILE A 29 15.36 -6.41 23.40
C ILE A 29 14.63 -7.75 23.19
N CYS A 30 14.38 -8.12 21.93
CA CYS A 30 13.66 -9.37 21.62
C CYS A 30 14.43 -10.60 22.12
N GLN A 31 15.76 -10.60 22.03
CA GLN A 31 16.62 -11.65 22.57
C GLN A 31 16.44 -11.78 24.09
N ALA A 32 16.49 -10.67 24.83
CA ALA A 32 16.39 -10.68 26.29
C ALA A 32 15.06 -11.29 26.77
N PHE A 33 13.94 -10.93 26.12
CA PHE A 33 12.64 -11.51 26.44
C PHE A 33 12.53 -12.99 26.05
N LEU A 34 13.03 -13.38 24.88
CA LEU A 34 13.01 -14.78 24.45
C LEU A 34 13.88 -15.69 25.31
N GLY A 35 15.01 -15.19 25.82
CA GLY A 35 15.82 -15.91 26.80
C GLY A 35 15.00 -16.33 28.01
N ILE A 36 14.22 -15.40 28.57
CA ILE A 36 13.33 -15.65 29.71
C ILE A 36 12.22 -16.66 29.33
N VAL A 37 11.62 -16.51 28.15
CA VAL A 37 10.58 -17.45 27.67
C VAL A 37 11.12 -18.88 27.59
N VAL A 38 12.35 -19.06 27.09
CA VAL A 38 13.04 -20.36 27.01
C VAL A 38 13.41 -20.88 28.41
N GLU A 39 13.93 -20.05 29.30
CA GLU A 39 14.26 -20.41 30.69
C GLU A 39 13.04 -20.93 31.46
N HIS A 40 11.87 -20.32 31.25
CA HIS A 40 10.59 -20.73 31.82
C HIS A 40 9.87 -21.81 31.00
N GLN A 41 10.55 -22.44 30.03
CA GLN A 41 10.06 -23.53 29.20
C GLN A 41 8.71 -23.24 28.50
N SER A 42 8.45 -21.96 28.22
CA SER A 42 7.20 -21.51 27.61
C SER A 42 7.33 -21.45 26.07
N GLU A 43 6.21 -21.64 25.38
CA GLU A 43 6.16 -21.70 23.92
C GLU A 43 5.63 -20.38 23.35
N VAL A 44 6.35 -19.80 22.38
CA VAL A 44 5.86 -18.63 21.63
C VAL A 44 4.86 -19.10 20.57
N LEU A 45 3.58 -18.82 20.79
CA LEU A 45 2.53 -19.08 19.80
C LEU A 45 2.52 -17.99 18.73
N ASP A 46 2.59 -16.73 19.15
CA ASP A 46 2.60 -15.58 18.26
C ASP A 46 3.50 -14.45 18.78
N MET A 47 4.00 -13.63 17.86
CA MET A 47 4.74 -12.44 18.21
C MET A 47 4.64 -11.40 17.10
N ALA A 48 4.55 -10.13 17.49
CA ALA A 48 4.54 -9.02 16.57
C ALA A 48 5.37 -7.88 17.15
N GLN A 49 6.02 -7.13 16.26
CA GLN A 49 6.80 -5.95 16.65
C GLN A 49 6.76 -4.93 15.52
N PHE A 50 6.65 -3.65 15.89
CA PHE A 50 6.85 -2.53 14.98
C PHE A 50 7.39 -1.30 15.71
N LEU A 51 8.05 -0.42 14.96
CA LEU A 51 8.48 0.89 15.45
C LEU A 51 7.46 1.98 15.09
N LEU A 52 7.20 2.90 16.01
CA LEU A 52 6.40 4.11 15.82
C LEU A 52 7.15 5.30 16.42
N GLY A 53 7.48 6.32 15.62
CA GLY A 53 8.16 7.53 16.13
C GLY A 53 9.53 7.27 16.80
N GLY A 54 10.18 6.14 16.51
CA GLY A 54 11.42 5.71 17.21
C GLY A 54 11.18 4.96 18.52
N GLY A 55 9.92 4.86 18.98
CA GLY A 55 9.50 3.96 20.04
C GLY A 55 9.23 2.56 19.52
N LEU A 56 9.58 1.57 20.34
CA LEU A 56 9.31 0.17 20.12
C LEU A 56 7.91 -0.18 20.66
N MET A 57 7.16 -0.96 19.88
CA MET A 57 5.99 -1.69 20.34
C MET A 57 6.14 -3.16 19.98
N PHE A 58 5.92 -4.05 20.94
CA PHE A 58 5.97 -5.48 20.70
C PHE A 58 4.92 -6.22 21.51
N THR A 59 4.59 -7.42 21.06
CA THR A 59 3.66 -8.31 21.73
C THR A 59 4.09 -9.75 21.52
N PHE A 60 3.91 -10.55 22.57
CA PHE A 60 4.09 -11.99 22.54
C PHE A 60 2.82 -12.66 23.05
N VAL A 61 2.42 -13.72 22.37
CA VAL A 61 1.39 -14.67 22.78
C VAL A 61 2.11 -15.95 23.14
N LEU A 62 2.06 -16.33 24.40
CA LEU A 62 2.76 -17.48 24.95
C LEU A 62 1.77 -18.54 25.39
N LYS A 63 2.12 -19.80 25.15
CA LYS A 63 1.61 -20.93 25.94
C LYS A 63 2.56 -21.12 27.11
N VAL A 64 2.09 -20.79 28.31
CA VAL A 64 2.89 -20.92 29.53
C VAL A 64 2.99 -22.40 29.88
N ALA A 65 4.19 -22.85 30.28
CA ALA A 65 4.36 -24.18 30.86
C ALA A 65 3.48 -24.35 32.12
N ASP A 66 3.25 -25.58 32.58
CA ASP A 66 2.46 -25.84 33.81
C ASP A 66 3.06 -25.22 35.09
N GLN A 67 4.25 -24.63 34.98
CA GLN A 67 4.89 -23.82 36.03
C GLN A 67 4.28 -22.42 36.10
N SER A 68 4.12 -21.91 37.32
CA SER A 68 3.42 -20.67 37.66
C SER A 68 3.68 -19.49 36.70
N SER A 69 2.60 -18.97 36.08
CA SER A 69 2.62 -17.76 35.25
C SER A 69 3.16 -16.53 36.00
N ILE A 70 3.05 -16.51 37.33
CA ILE A 70 3.56 -15.42 38.17
C ILE A 70 5.09 -15.35 38.13
N GLY A 71 5.77 -16.49 38.11
CA GLY A 71 7.24 -16.55 38.01
C GLY A 71 7.73 -15.93 36.71
N LEU A 72 7.13 -16.35 35.60
CA LEU A 72 7.40 -15.81 34.27
C LEU A 72 7.13 -14.30 34.22
N MET A 73 5.94 -13.86 34.65
CA MET A 73 5.59 -12.42 34.67
C MET A 73 6.57 -11.59 35.49
N LYS A 74 7.05 -12.10 36.63
CA LYS A 74 8.04 -11.41 37.46
C LYS A 74 9.37 -11.24 36.73
N SER A 75 9.87 -12.30 36.09
CA SER A 75 11.10 -12.24 35.28
C SER A 75 10.95 -11.28 34.10
N LEU A 76 9.84 -11.36 33.35
CA LEU A 76 9.55 -10.45 32.24
C LEU A 76 9.47 -8.99 32.72
N THR A 77 8.84 -8.73 33.86
CA THR A 77 8.75 -7.37 34.44
C THR A 77 10.12 -6.84 34.89
N SER A 78 10.99 -7.69 35.45
CA SER A 78 12.36 -7.30 35.81
C SER A 78 13.15 -6.91 34.55
N CYS A 79 13.10 -7.76 33.53
CA CYS A 79 13.74 -7.51 32.25
C CYS A 79 13.26 -6.19 31.62
N ALA A 80 11.95 -5.95 31.62
CA ALA A 80 11.42 -4.68 31.12
C ALA A 80 11.99 -3.47 31.83
N ARG A 81 12.07 -3.48 33.17
CA ARG A 81 12.68 -2.39 33.94
C ARG A 81 14.15 -2.18 33.59
N GLU A 82 14.92 -3.25 33.47
CA GLU A 82 16.33 -3.20 33.07
C GLU A 82 16.50 -2.64 31.64
N GLN A 83 15.56 -2.96 30.75
CA GLN A 83 15.57 -2.47 29.38
C GLN A 83 14.99 -1.05 29.22
N GLY A 84 14.38 -0.48 30.27
CA GLY A 84 13.70 0.83 30.22
C GLY A 84 12.36 0.79 29.49
N LEU A 85 11.67 -0.35 29.55
CA LEU A 85 10.41 -0.64 28.88
C LEU A 85 9.28 -0.76 29.91
N GLN A 86 8.06 -0.48 29.46
CA GLN A 86 6.83 -0.78 30.20
C GLN A 86 6.21 -2.06 29.64
N LEU A 87 5.51 -2.81 30.50
CA LEU A 87 4.79 -4.02 30.13
C LEU A 87 3.36 -4.00 30.66
N ASN A 88 2.47 -4.61 29.90
CA ASN A 88 1.14 -5.02 30.32
C ASN A 88 0.95 -6.51 30.03
N PHE A 89 0.19 -7.19 30.88
CA PHE A 89 -0.14 -8.61 30.77
C PHE A 89 -1.64 -8.80 30.60
N HIS A 90 -2.01 -9.77 29.78
CA HIS A 90 -3.38 -10.18 29.53
C HIS A 90 -3.43 -11.71 29.50
N PHE A 91 -4.48 -12.26 30.10
CA PHE A 91 -4.78 -13.69 30.10
C PHE A 91 -6.09 -13.87 29.34
N PRO A 92 -6.05 -14.36 28.09
CA PRO A 92 -7.26 -14.65 27.33
C PRO A 92 -8.06 -15.76 28.02
N ASP A 93 -9.39 -15.64 28.01
CA ASP A 93 -10.25 -16.72 28.49
C ASP A 93 -10.06 -17.97 27.63
N ALA A 94 -9.98 -19.15 28.28
CA ALA A 94 -9.83 -20.42 27.60
C ALA A 94 -11.10 -20.74 26.79
N GLY A 95 -11.10 -20.42 25.49
CA GLY A 95 -12.25 -20.73 24.65
C GLY A 95 -12.18 -20.26 23.20
N GLU A 96 -11.60 -19.10 22.90
CA GLU A 96 -11.64 -18.58 21.53
C GLU A 96 -10.35 -17.80 21.23
N VAL A 97 -9.29 -18.51 20.82
CA VAL A 97 -8.45 -17.92 19.77
C VAL A 97 -9.39 -17.94 18.57
N PRO A 98 -9.91 -16.79 18.09
CA PRO A 98 -10.85 -16.83 17.00
C PRO A 98 -10.16 -17.55 15.86
N GLU A 99 -10.64 -18.75 15.48
CA GLU A 99 -10.24 -19.32 14.20
C GLU A 99 -10.43 -18.19 13.20
N ALA A 100 -9.45 -17.98 12.31
CA ALA A 100 -9.56 -16.95 11.30
C ALA A 100 -10.85 -17.22 10.52
N GLU A 101 -11.92 -16.51 10.89
CA GLU A 101 -13.23 -16.69 10.30
C GLU A 101 -13.06 -16.54 8.80
N GLY A 102 -13.67 -17.47 8.05
CA GLY A 102 -13.50 -17.54 6.60
C GLY A 102 -13.70 -16.19 5.92
N GLY A 103 -12.96 -15.95 4.85
CA GLY A 103 -12.97 -14.67 4.15
C GLY A 103 -11.67 -14.46 3.38
N ASN A 104 -11.72 -13.59 2.37
CA ASN A 104 -10.52 -13.22 1.62
C ASN A 104 -9.84 -12.04 2.30
N GLU A 105 -8.51 -11.99 2.26
CA GLU A 105 -7.78 -10.79 2.65
C GLU A 105 -7.55 -9.88 1.45
N ALA A 106 -7.58 -8.57 1.66
CA ALA A 106 -7.28 -7.58 0.64
C ALA A 106 -6.31 -6.52 1.17
N VAL A 107 -5.57 -5.89 0.27
CA VAL A 107 -4.70 -4.75 0.54
C VAL A 107 -5.22 -3.54 -0.19
N ILE A 108 -5.37 -2.45 0.56
CA ILE A 108 -5.72 -1.14 0.09
C ILE A 108 -4.47 -0.28 0.16
N SER A 109 -4.09 0.36 -0.94
CA SER A 109 -2.99 1.32 -0.98
C SER A 109 -3.56 2.68 -1.33
N VAL A 110 -3.49 3.63 -0.39
CA VAL A 110 -3.90 5.02 -0.60
C VAL A 110 -2.66 5.88 -0.72
N VAL A 111 -2.59 6.69 -1.77
CA VAL A 111 -1.44 7.53 -2.08
C VAL A 111 -1.92 8.94 -2.39
N SER A 112 -1.33 9.96 -1.76
CA SER A 112 -1.74 11.37 -1.95
C SER A 112 -0.54 12.29 -2.02
N ALA A 113 -0.66 13.38 -2.77
CA ALA A 113 0.28 14.50 -2.74
C ALA A 113 0.11 15.39 -1.49
N SER A 114 -1.03 15.24 -0.79
CA SER A 114 -1.36 15.88 0.48
C SER A 114 -1.06 14.95 1.65
N MET A 115 -1.01 15.49 2.87
CA MET A 115 -0.78 14.70 4.08
C MET A 115 -1.92 13.71 4.33
N ILE A 116 -1.59 12.55 4.92
CA ILE A 116 -2.60 11.63 5.43
C ILE A 116 -3.22 12.26 6.68
N THR A 117 -4.55 12.42 6.69
CA THR A 117 -5.28 13.07 7.81
C THR A 117 -6.06 12.04 8.63
N PRO A 118 -6.35 12.30 9.91
CA PRO A 118 -7.28 11.49 10.70
C PRO A 118 -8.64 11.32 10.01
N ALA A 119 -9.07 12.36 9.31
CA ALA A 119 -10.29 12.38 8.52
C ALA A 119 -10.29 11.39 7.35
N LEU A 120 -9.21 11.34 6.57
CA LEU A 120 -9.06 10.35 5.50
C LEU A 120 -9.12 8.93 6.09
N MET A 121 -8.43 8.67 7.20
CA MET A 121 -8.47 7.37 7.87
C MET A 121 -9.86 7.02 8.38
N PHE A 122 -10.59 7.99 8.94
CA PHE A 122 -11.98 7.84 9.36
C PHE A 122 -12.91 7.51 8.18
N ASP A 123 -12.82 8.26 7.09
CA ASP A 123 -13.69 8.09 5.92
C ASP A 123 -13.40 6.77 5.19
N ILE A 124 -12.12 6.33 5.14
CA ILE A 124 -11.76 4.99 4.65
C ILE A 124 -12.38 3.91 5.55
N ASP A 125 -12.17 3.96 6.87
CA ASP A 125 -12.69 2.93 7.77
C ASP A 125 -14.22 2.89 7.79
N LYS A 126 -14.90 4.03 7.57
CA LYS A 126 -16.35 4.09 7.37
C LYS A 126 -16.79 3.24 6.17
N VAL A 127 -16.06 3.29 5.04
CA VAL A 127 -16.35 2.43 3.88
C VAL A 127 -16.10 0.96 4.22
N LEU A 128 -14.98 0.65 4.89
CA LEU A 128 -14.64 -0.72 5.29
C LEU A 128 -15.70 -1.31 6.23
N TRP A 129 -16.13 -0.52 7.20
CA TRP A 129 -17.17 -0.87 8.14
C TRP A 129 -18.52 -1.09 7.46
N GLY A 130 -18.91 -0.21 6.53
CA GLY A 130 -20.12 -0.38 5.72
C GLY A 130 -20.15 -1.68 4.89
N HIS A 131 -19.00 -2.29 4.66
CA HIS A 131 -18.85 -3.58 3.98
C HIS A 131 -18.48 -4.75 4.91
N GLY A 132 -18.52 -4.56 6.24
CA GLY A 132 -18.20 -5.60 7.22
C GLY A 132 -16.73 -6.04 7.20
N CYS A 133 -15.83 -5.23 6.64
CA CYS A 133 -14.40 -5.55 6.61
C CYS A 133 -13.76 -5.28 7.97
N VAL A 134 -12.75 -6.08 8.31
CA VAL A 134 -11.97 -5.94 9.54
C VAL A 134 -10.55 -5.53 9.18
N VAL A 135 -10.04 -4.44 9.75
CA VAL A 135 -8.66 -4.01 9.51
C VAL A 135 -7.69 -4.91 10.26
N LEU A 136 -6.77 -5.52 9.51
CA LEU A 136 -5.74 -6.42 10.03
C LEU A 136 -4.45 -5.67 10.33
N GLU A 137 -4.07 -4.74 9.46
CA GLU A 137 -2.79 -4.06 9.55
C GLU A 137 -2.89 -2.69 8.89
N ILE A 138 -2.21 -1.70 9.49
CA ILE A 138 -1.98 -0.40 8.87
C ILE A 138 -0.48 -0.16 8.85
N GLU A 139 0.02 0.14 7.67
CA GLU A 139 1.40 0.52 7.43
C GLU A 139 1.46 1.91 6.77
N HIS A 140 1.59 2.94 7.60
CA HIS A 140 2.10 4.23 7.18
C HIS A 140 3.60 4.25 7.51
N ARG A 141 4.42 4.03 6.48
CA ARG A 141 5.87 4.12 6.65
C ARG A 141 6.30 5.56 6.47
N SER A 142 7.36 5.88 7.15
CA SER A 142 7.98 7.18 7.05
C SER A 142 8.69 7.45 5.73
N ASP A 143 9.27 6.44 5.06
CA ASP A 143 9.78 6.61 3.69
C ASP A 143 8.64 6.74 2.67
N ASN A 144 7.41 6.47 3.09
CA ASN A 144 6.19 6.77 2.38
C ASN A 144 5.61 8.14 2.78
N MET A 145 6.36 9.01 3.45
CA MET A 145 5.94 10.39 3.70
C MET A 145 6.56 11.33 2.67
N LYS A 146 5.76 12.26 2.16
CA LYS A 146 6.19 13.27 1.20
C LYS A 146 7.32 14.14 1.74
N GLU A 147 7.32 14.45 3.03
CA GLU A 147 8.40 15.19 3.69
C GLU A 147 9.77 14.51 3.60
N HIS A 148 9.79 13.18 3.44
CA HIS A 148 11.04 12.40 3.37
C HIS A 148 11.38 11.95 1.96
N ASN A 149 10.39 11.70 1.10
CA ASN A 149 10.62 11.23 -0.26
C ASN A 149 10.46 12.32 -1.33
N ASN A 150 9.94 13.51 -0.97
CA ASN A 150 9.67 14.65 -1.84
C ASN A 150 8.66 14.37 -2.98
N GLU A 151 7.91 13.27 -2.89
CA GLU A 151 6.99 12.80 -3.94
C GLU A 151 5.57 12.67 -3.39
N TYR A 152 5.30 11.63 -2.58
CA TYR A 152 3.96 11.26 -2.15
C TYR A 152 3.90 10.74 -0.71
N ASN A 153 2.74 10.94 -0.09
CA ASN A 153 2.33 10.24 1.12
C ASN A 153 1.63 8.93 0.76
N LYS A 154 1.91 7.83 1.46
CA LYS A 154 1.28 6.52 1.23
C LYS A 154 0.97 5.80 2.54
N VAL A 155 -0.26 5.31 2.63
CA VAL A 155 -0.70 4.35 3.66
C VAL A 155 -1.16 3.06 3.00
N GLN A 156 -0.73 1.92 3.53
CA GLN A 156 -1.24 0.60 3.17
C GLN A 156 -2.09 0.04 4.30
N ILE A 157 -3.22 -0.57 3.96
CA ILE A 157 -4.15 -1.16 4.91
C ILE A 157 -4.46 -2.58 4.43
N ARG A 158 -4.13 -3.58 5.25
CA ARG A 158 -4.55 -4.96 5.01
C ARG A 158 -5.83 -5.22 5.77
N ILE A 159 -6.80 -5.82 5.11
CA ILE A 159 -8.15 -6.07 5.63
C ILE A 159 -8.54 -7.53 5.43
N ARG A 160 -9.41 -8.03 6.30
CA ARG A 160 -10.21 -9.23 6.07
C ARG A 160 -11.57 -8.82 5.57
N CYS A 161 -12.00 -9.41 4.47
CA CYS A 161 -13.28 -9.19 3.87
C CYS A 161 -14.24 -10.35 4.18
N PRO A 162 -15.54 -10.08 4.40
CA PRO A 162 -16.53 -11.14 4.53
C PRO A 162 -16.65 -11.95 3.24
N VAL A 163 -17.05 -13.22 3.38
CA VAL A 163 -17.27 -14.13 2.25
C VAL A 163 -18.27 -13.52 1.25
N GLY A 164 -17.93 -13.55 -0.03
CA GLY A 164 -18.78 -13.04 -1.11
C GLY A 164 -18.65 -11.54 -1.39
N LEU A 165 -17.86 -10.79 -0.62
CA LEU A 165 -17.57 -9.39 -0.93
C LEU A 165 -16.82 -9.28 -2.26
N ARG A 166 -17.20 -8.27 -3.04
CA ARG A 166 -16.64 -7.93 -4.36
C ARG A 166 -15.75 -6.69 -4.24
N LEU A 167 -14.57 -6.69 -4.85
CA LEU A 167 -13.65 -5.53 -4.83
C LEU A 167 -14.29 -4.29 -5.46
N ALA A 168 -15.09 -4.47 -6.50
CA ALA A 168 -15.86 -3.41 -7.13
C ALA A 168 -16.86 -2.75 -6.18
N SER A 169 -17.39 -3.50 -5.21
CA SER A 169 -18.23 -2.93 -4.15
C SER A 169 -17.42 -2.05 -3.20
N LEU A 170 -16.20 -2.47 -2.82
CA LEU A 170 -15.30 -1.62 -2.02
C LEU A 170 -14.85 -0.37 -2.78
N MET A 171 -14.50 -0.51 -4.06
CA MET A 171 -13.96 0.60 -4.85
C MET A 171 -15.04 1.62 -5.26
N MET A 172 -16.23 1.15 -5.64
CA MET A 172 -17.30 1.99 -6.21
C MET A 172 -18.55 2.13 -5.30
N GLY A 173 -18.55 1.54 -4.10
CA GLY A 173 -19.74 1.38 -3.26
C GLY A 173 -20.65 0.24 -3.73
N PRO A 174 -21.73 -0.12 -3.00
CA PRO A 174 -22.73 -1.09 -3.46
C PRO A 174 -23.60 -0.52 -4.60
N ALA A 175 -24.19 -1.40 -5.41
CA ALA A 175 -25.05 -0.96 -6.51
C ALA A 175 -26.34 -0.34 -5.96
N GLY A 176 -26.49 0.98 -6.12
CA GLY A 176 -27.67 1.73 -5.67
C GLY A 176 -27.75 1.93 -4.15
N GLY A 177 -26.66 1.73 -3.40
CA GLY A 177 -26.65 1.92 -1.95
C GLY A 177 -26.02 3.24 -1.50
N GLU A 178 -26.11 3.50 -0.20
CA GLU A 178 -25.74 4.78 0.45
C GLU A 178 -24.26 4.86 0.87
N VAL A 179 -23.55 3.72 0.86
CA VAL A 179 -22.12 3.65 1.23
C VAL A 179 -21.26 4.08 0.04
N GLU A 180 -20.38 5.05 0.24
CA GLU A 180 -19.46 5.51 -0.79
C GLU A 180 -18.35 4.48 -1.06
N GLY A 181 -17.77 4.52 -2.26
CA GLY A 181 -16.62 3.69 -2.60
C GLY A 181 -15.29 4.33 -2.18
N LEU A 182 -14.28 3.51 -1.92
CA LEU A 182 -12.92 3.96 -1.58
C LEU A 182 -12.37 4.95 -2.60
N GLN A 183 -12.68 4.77 -3.90
CA GLN A 183 -12.21 5.66 -4.96
C GLN A 183 -12.70 7.10 -4.76
N LYS A 184 -14.00 7.26 -4.47
CA LYS A 184 -14.60 8.57 -4.23
C LYS A 184 -13.97 9.23 -3.00
N VAL A 185 -13.87 8.48 -1.90
CA VAL A 185 -13.24 8.96 -0.67
C VAL A 185 -11.80 9.42 -0.92
N ALA A 186 -10.98 8.61 -1.60
CA ALA A 186 -9.60 8.98 -1.90
C ALA A 186 -9.51 10.29 -2.69
N TRP A 187 -10.36 10.46 -3.73
CA TRP A 187 -10.38 11.67 -4.55
C TRP A 187 -10.81 12.91 -3.78
N GLU A 188 -11.81 12.82 -2.89
CA GLU A 188 -12.24 13.94 -2.03
C GLU A 188 -11.13 14.42 -1.10
N HIS A 189 -10.22 13.52 -0.72
CA HIS A 189 -9.03 13.82 0.07
C HIS A 189 -7.77 14.09 -0.79
N GLY A 190 -7.92 14.26 -2.11
CA GLY A 190 -6.82 14.60 -3.01
C GLY A 190 -5.79 13.48 -3.17
N GLY A 191 -6.22 12.23 -3.10
CA GLY A 191 -5.39 11.04 -3.29
C GLY A 191 -6.00 10.04 -4.27
N GLU A 192 -5.25 8.98 -4.53
CA GLU A 192 -5.66 7.82 -5.30
C GLU A 192 -5.62 6.56 -4.44
N VAL A 193 -6.36 5.55 -4.87
CA VAL A 193 -6.45 4.28 -4.16
C VAL A 193 -6.46 3.09 -5.10
N THR A 194 -5.82 2.01 -4.68
CA THR A 194 -6.01 0.67 -5.26
C THR A 194 -6.45 -0.30 -4.17
N ALA A 195 -7.29 -1.26 -4.55
CA ALA A 195 -7.60 -2.43 -3.72
C ALA A 195 -7.28 -3.71 -4.50
N ARG A 196 -6.70 -4.69 -3.81
CA ARG A 196 -6.29 -5.98 -4.39
C ARG A 196 -6.51 -7.09 -3.39
N TRP A 197 -6.86 -8.28 -3.85
CA TRP A 197 -6.81 -9.47 -3.00
C TRP A 197 -5.35 -9.77 -2.59
N TRP A 198 -5.15 -10.22 -1.35
CA TRP A 198 -3.84 -10.47 -0.76
C TRP A 198 -3.14 -11.71 -1.33
N ASP A 199 -3.94 -12.72 -1.69
CA ASP A 199 -3.48 -13.93 -2.38
C ASP A 199 -3.12 -13.67 -3.86
N ALA A 200 -3.53 -12.52 -4.40
CA ALA A 200 -3.13 -12.07 -5.71
C ALA A 200 -1.73 -11.42 -5.65
N MET A 201 -1.42 -10.60 -6.64
CA MET A 201 -0.12 -10.00 -6.79
C MET A 201 0.13 -8.85 -5.81
N ASN A 202 1.07 -9.04 -4.86
CA ASN A 202 1.53 -7.99 -3.93
C ASN A 202 2.39 -6.91 -4.59
N ARG A 203 3.20 -7.27 -5.59
CA ARG A 203 3.98 -6.37 -6.46
C ARG A 203 4.02 -6.91 -7.89
N PRO A 204 4.08 -6.04 -8.92
CA PRO A 204 4.31 -6.44 -10.30
C PRO A 204 5.53 -7.35 -10.44
N ASN A 205 5.44 -8.33 -11.33
CA ASN A 205 6.49 -9.31 -11.59
C ASN A 205 6.46 -9.79 -13.05
N GLY A 206 7.26 -10.81 -13.37
CA GLY A 206 7.39 -11.34 -14.73
C GLY A 206 6.11 -11.95 -15.32
N LYS A 207 5.06 -12.12 -14.51
CA LYS A 207 3.74 -12.60 -14.92
C LYS A 207 2.68 -11.50 -14.84
N SER A 208 3.09 -10.26 -15.07
CA SER A 208 2.21 -9.08 -15.08
C SER A 208 2.16 -8.44 -16.46
N LEU A 209 0.97 -8.02 -16.87
CA LEU A 209 0.75 -7.16 -18.03
C LEU A 209 0.32 -5.78 -17.51
N VAL A 210 1.05 -4.73 -17.88
CA VAL A 210 0.74 -3.35 -17.51
C VAL A 210 0.31 -2.57 -18.75
N VAL A 211 -0.94 -2.14 -18.76
CA VAL A 211 -1.58 -1.46 -19.89
C VAL A 211 -1.76 0.02 -19.55
N PHE A 212 -1.12 0.89 -20.33
CA PHE A 212 -1.15 2.33 -20.12
C PHE A 212 -2.04 3.02 -21.16
N GLY A 213 -2.77 4.05 -20.72
CA GLY A 213 -3.28 5.08 -21.62
C GLY A 213 -2.14 5.89 -22.26
N LEU A 214 -2.44 6.60 -23.36
CA LEU A 214 -1.46 7.47 -24.02
C LEU A 214 -1.63 8.93 -23.56
N SER A 215 -2.70 9.59 -24.02
CA SER A 215 -3.08 10.96 -23.66
C SER A 215 -3.30 11.11 -22.16
N ASN A 216 -2.79 12.19 -21.59
CA ASN A 216 -2.87 12.51 -20.16
C ASN A 216 -2.33 11.42 -19.21
N VAL A 217 -1.50 10.49 -19.72
CA VAL A 217 -0.94 9.37 -18.96
C VAL A 217 0.55 9.24 -19.25
N LEU A 218 0.93 8.73 -20.43
CA LEU A 218 2.34 8.65 -20.86
C LEU A 218 2.81 9.97 -21.46
N CYS A 219 1.91 10.68 -22.11
CA CYS A 219 2.07 12.05 -22.55
C CYS A 219 1.25 12.97 -21.64
N PRO A 220 1.76 14.15 -21.24
CA PRO A 220 1.05 15.04 -20.35
C PRO A 220 -0.16 15.70 -21.01
N ASP A 221 -0.12 15.86 -22.33
CA ASP A 221 -1.19 16.42 -23.16
C ASP A 221 -2.01 15.32 -23.87
N ASP A 222 -3.18 15.72 -24.37
CA ASP A 222 -3.90 14.90 -25.35
C ASP A 222 -3.24 14.96 -26.73
N VAL A 223 -2.85 13.80 -27.27
CA VAL A 223 -2.08 13.73 -28.51
C VAL A 223 -2.89 14.11 -29.75
N LEU A 224 -4.22 13.94 -29.74
CA LEU A 224 -5.10 14.38 -30.82
C LEU A 224 -5.25 15.92 -30.77
N ASP A 225 -5.34 16.49 -29.58
CA ASP A 225 -5.33 17.95 -29.39
C ASP A 225 -4.03 18.59 -29.85
N LEU A 226 -2.88 17.94 -29.66
CA LEU A 226 -1.60 18.41 -30.21
C LEU A 226 -1.62 18.46 -31.75
N VAL A 227 -2.16 17.42 -32.40
CA VAL A 227 -2.27 17.38 -33.88
C VAL A 227 -3.25 18.46 -34.38
N LEU A 228 -4.35 18.69 -33.67
CA LEU A 228 -5.29 19.76 -34.01
C LEU A 228 -4.65 21.15 -33.93
N ARG A 229 -3.87 21.42 -32.88
CA ARG A 229 -3.15 22.70 -32.75
C ARG A 229 -2.15 22.90 -33.88
N GLU A 230 -1.43 21.85 -34.27
CA GLU A 230 -0.51 21.89 -35.42
C GLU A 230 -1.25 22.07 -36.75
N ALA A 231 -2.50 21.63 -36.84
CA ALA A 231 -3.41 21.92 -37.95
C ALA A 231 -4.03 23.33 -37.91
N GLY A 232 -3.75 24.14 -36.88
CA GLY A 232 -4.36 25.46 -36.69
C GLY A 232 -5.79 25.43 -36.16
N VAL A 233 -6.24 24.29 -35.61
CA VAL A 233 -7.57 24.13 -35.01
C VAL A 233 -7.44 24.19 -33.48
N ASP A 234 -8.22 25.05 -32.84
CA ASP A 234 -8.32 25.08 -31.37
C ASP A 234 -9.14 23.87 -30.87
N PRO A 235 -8.53 22.91 -30.14
CA PRO A 235 -9.23 21.73 -29.66
C PRO A 235 -10.40 22.05 -28.72
N ALA A 236 -10.33 23.15 -27.96
CA ALA A 236 -11.39 23.55 -27.02
C ALA A 236 -12.66 24.04 -27.72
N SER A 237 -12.54 24.44 -28.99
CA SER A 237 -13.67 24.85 -29.83
C SER A 237 -14.48 23.68 -30.38
N VAL A 238 -13.89 22.47 -30.40
CA VAL A 238 -14.51 21.28 -30.97
C VAL A 238 -15.33 20.57 -29.90
N LYS A 239 -16.65 20.51 -30.09
CA LYS A 239 -17.57 19.82 -29.18
C LYS A 239 -18.42 18.83 -29.95
N SER A 240 -18.68 17.68 -29.35
CA SER A 240 -19.65 16.71 -29.87
C SER A 240 -21.02 16.96 -29.24
N GLU A 241 -22.08 16.96 -30.06
CA GLU A 241 -23.47 16.96 -29.57
C GLU A 241 -23.90 15.58 -29.03
N SER A 242 -23.17 14.53 -29.39
CA SER A 242 -23.41 13.17 -28.90
C SER A 242 -22.66 12.90 -27.60
N SER A 243 -23.35 12.29 -26.64
CA SER A 243 -22.80 11.81 -25.37
C SER A 243 -22.26 10.38 -25.44
N GLN A 244 -22.19 9.78 -26.64
CA GLN A 244 -21.63 8.43 -26.79
C GLN A 244 -20.11 8.43 -26.51
N PRO A 245 -19.58 7.38 -25.85
CA PRO A 245 -18.13 7.24 -25.68
C PRO A 245 -17.40 7.28 -27.02
N GLY A 246 -16.35 8.09 -27.14
CA GLY A 246 -15.59 8.24 -28.39
C GLY A 246 -16.12 9.31 -29.36
N ALA A 247 -17.24 9.98 -29.04
CA ALA A 247 -17.87 10.93 -29.95
C ALA A 247 -17.09 12.24 -30.06
N GLU A 248 -16.51 12.74 -28.96
CA GLU A 248 -15.67 13.93 -28.96
C GLU A 248 -14.39 13.71 -29.78
N GLU A 249 -13.73 12.56 -29.60
CA GLU A 249 -12.55 12.19 -30.38
C GLU A 249 -12.88 12.03 -31.87
N SER A 250 -14.11 11.61 -32.21
CA SER A 250 -14.57 11.54 -33.59
C SER A 250 -14.85 12.93 -34.18
N ALA A 251 -15.43 13.85 -33.39
CA ALA A 251 -15.63 15.24 -33.80
C ALA A 251 -14.29 15.97 -34.01
N LYS A 252 -13.33 15.76 -33.10
CA LYS A 252 -11.95 16.25 -33.21
C LYS A 252 -11.26 15.69 -34.46
N LEU A 253 -11.36 14.38 -34.71
CA LEU A 253 -10.79 13.79 -35.91
C LEU A 253 -11.40 14.36 -37.20
N ALA A 254 -12.71 14.63 -37.23
CA ALA A 254 -13.39 15.19 -38.40
C ALA A 254 -12.81 16.56 -38.81
N MET A 255 -12.35 17.36 -37.85
CA MET A 255 -11.70 18.66 -38.11
C MET A 255 -10.36 18.53 -38.84
N LEU A 256 -9.73 17.35 -38.79
CA LEU A 256 -8.47 17.09 -39.49
C LEU A 256 -8.69 16.72 -40.97
N LYS A 257 -9.93 16.60 -41.46
CA LYS A 257 -10.20 16.24 -42.86
C LYS A 257 -9.44 17.15 -43.84
N GLY A 258 -8.69 16.54 -44.75
CA GLY A 258 -7.89 17.23 -45.77
C GLY A 258 -6.53 17.73 -45.28
N HIS A 259 -6.22 17.64 -43.98
CA HIS A 259 -4.89 17.96 -43.46
C HIS A 259 -3.92 16.81 -43.72
N SER A 260 -2.64 17.14 -43.98
CA SER A 260 -1.60 16.15 -44.22
C SER A 260 -1.26 15.36 -42.95
N THR A 261 -0.98 14.06 -43.09
CA THR A 261 -0.50 13.23 -41.98
C THR A 261 0.90 13.63 -41.49
N GLN A 262 1.64 14.44 -42.26
CA GLN A 262 2.95 14.96 -41.85
C GLN A 262 2.89 15.83 -40.58
N LEU A 263 1.73 16.38 -40.22
CA LEU A 263 1.54 17.11 -38.96
C LEU A 263 1.88 16.24 -37.75
N VAL A 264 1.61 14.94 -37.83
CA VAL A 264 1.91 13.99 -36.75
C VAL A 264 3.41 13.90 -36.46
N ARG A 265 4.26 14.02 -37.50
CA ARG A 265 5.72 14.00 -37.32
C ARG A 265 6.20 15.21 -36.52
N LYS A 266 5.65 16.39 -36.78
CA LYS A 266 5.98 17.60 -36.01
C LYS A 266 5.57 17.47 -34.54
N VAL A 267 4.44 16.84 -34.27
CA VAL A 267 4.01 16.52 -32.90
C VAL A 267 4.99 15.55 -32.24
N ILE A 268 5.45 14.52 -32.95
CA ILE A 268 6.46 13.57 -32.46
C ILE A 268 7.76 14.29 -32.10
N ASP A 269 8.24 15.20 -32.95
CA ASP A 269 9.50 15.93 -32.75
C ASP A 269 9.51 16.80 -31.48
N GLN A 270 8.33 17.19 -30.99
CA GLN A 270 8.15 18.05 -29.81
C GLN A 270 7.51 17.29 -28.62
N LEU A 271 7.32 15.98 -28.74
CA LEU A 271 6.56 15.21 -27.78
C LEU A 271 7.25 15.14 -26.42
N ALA A 272 6.58 15.62 -25.38
CA ALA A 272 7.01 15.45 -23.99
C ALA A 272 6.42 14.17 -23.38
N PHE A 273 7.18 13.55 -22.48
CA PHE A 273 6.69 12.47 -21.63
C PHE A 273 6.25 13.01 -20.27
N THR A 274 5.21 12.42 -19.69
CA THR A 274 4.80 12.70 -18.33
C THR A 274 5.99 12.46 -17.39
N PRO A 275 6.28 13.39 -16.45
CA PRO A 275 7.26 13.16 -15.40
C PRO A 275 7.09 11.78 -14.75
N GLY A 276 8.18 11.07 -14.50
CA GLY A 276 8.14 9.72 -13.95
C GLY A 276 7.86 8.59 -14.95
N ALA A 277 7.38 8.87 -16.18
CA ALA A 277 7.03 7.80 -17.14
C ALA A 277 8.19 6.86 -17.46
N LYS A 278 9.39 7.42 -17.70
CA LYS A 278 10.62 6.63 -17.92
C LYS A 278 11.00 5.77 -16.70
N VAL A 279 10.83 6.30 -15.48
CA VAL A 279 11.14 5.58 -14.24
C VAL A 279 10.17 4.40 -14.06
N VAL A 280 8.87 4.65 -14.23
CA VAL A 280 7.81 3.65 -14.06
C VAL A 280 7.93 2.53 -15.09
N CYS A 281 7.92 2.87 -16.38
CA CYS A 281 7.94 1.87 -17.46
C CYS A 281 9.15 0.95 -17.31
N SER A 282 10.29 1.55 -16.96
CA SER A 282 11.52 0.82 -16.94
C SER A 282 11.74 -0.02 -15.67
N ALA A 283 11.19 0.43 -14.53
CA ALA A 283 11.04 -0.41 -13.35
C ALA A 283 10.18 -1.64 -13.65
N MET A 284 9.05 -1.47 -14.35
CA MET A 284 8.20 -2.59 -14.77
C MET A 284 8.93 -3.55 -15.72
N LYS A 285 9.66 -3.05 -16.72
CA LYS A 285 10.46 -3.92 -17.62
C LYS A 285 11.51 -4.73 -16.86
N ARG A 286 12.19 -4.14 -15.88
CA ARG A 286 13.18 -4.85 -15.05
C ARG A 286 12.57 -5.93 -14.16
N LEU A 287 11.31 -5.76 -13.78
CA LEU A 287 10.54 -6.80 -13.09
C LEU A 287 10.03 -7.90 -14.03
N GLY A 288 10.31 -7.79 -15.32
CA GLY A 288 9.89 -8.74 -16.35
C GLY A 288 8.46 -8.51 -16.85
N CYS A 289 7.82 -7.39 -16.49
CA CYS A 289 6.46 -7.11 -16.91
C CYS A 289 6.37 -6.85 -18.42
N ARG A 290 5.24 -7.24 -19.00
CA ARG A 290 4.84 -6.85 -20.36
C ARG A 290 4.13 -5.52 -20.33
N LEU A 291 4.47 -4.65 -21.27
CA LEU A 291 3.90 -3.31 -21.37
C LEU A 291 3.11 -3.14 -22.66
N ALA A 292 1.88 -2.62 -22.53
CA ALA A 292 1.04 -2.28 -23.68
C ALA A 292 0.52 -0.85 -23.58
N ILE A 293 0.42 -0.17 -24.72
CA ILE A 293 -0.31 1.08 -24.86
C ILE A 293 -1.71 0.75 -25.39
N LEU A 294 -2.74 1.21 -24.70
CA LEU A 294 -4.13 1.12 -25.15
C LEU A 294 -4.71 2.52 -25.26
N THR A 295 -5.01 2.97 -26.48
CA THR A 295 -5.52 4.32 -26.74
C THR A 295 -6.65 4.34 -27.78
N ASN A 296 -7.55 5.29 -27.66
CA ASN A 296 -8.65 5.53 -28.60
C ASN A 296 -8.41 6.73 -29.55
N THR A 297 -7.30 7.48 -29.39
CA THR A 297 -7.02 8.71 -30.16
C THR A 297 -6.74 8.48 -31.64
N GLY A 298 -6.37 7.26 -32.02
CA GLY A 298 -6.02 6.86 -33.38
C GLY A 298 -4.70 7.40 -33.94
N MET A 299 -3.91 8.08 -33.11
CA MET A 299 -2.57 8.55 -33.47
C MET A 299 -1.53 7.42 -33.32
N ARG A 300 -1.62 6.41 -34.20
CA ARG A 300 -0.75 5.22 -34.16
C ARG A 300 0.73 5.56 -34.23
N GLU A 301 1.13 6.49 -35.11
CA GLU A 301 2.54 6.88 -35.27
C GLU A 301 3.11 7.48 -33.96
N VAL A 302 2.33 8.30 -33.24
CA VAL A 302 2.72 8.82 -31.93
C VAL A 302 2.87 7.67 -30.93
N ALA A 303 1.90 6.76 -30.88
CA ALA A 303 1.93 5.62 -29.95
C ALA A 303 3.13 4.68 -30.21
N GLU A 304 3.47 4.41 -31.48
CA GLU A 304 4.66 3.62 -31.85
C GLU A 304 5.96 4.35 -31.50
N HIS A 305 6.01 5.68 -31.64
CA HIS A 305 7.14 6.47 -31.15
C HIS A 305 7.30 6.33 -29.63
N VAL A 306 6.23 6.53 -28.86
CA VAL A 306 6.25 6.34 -27.39
C VAL A 306 6.68 4.92 -27.02
N LYS A 307 6.17 3.91 -27.73
CA LYS A 307 6.55 2.51 -27.53
C LYS A 307 8.05 2.31 -27.71
N SER A 308 8.64 2.83 -28.78
CA SER A 308 10.07 2.75 -29.04
C SER A 308 10.89 3.44 -27.95
N GLN A 309 10.46 4.62 -27.50
CA GLN A 309 11.19 5.43 -26.51
C GLN A 309 11.11 4.88 -25.09
N LEU A 310 10.00 4.23 -24.72
CA LEU A 310 9.75 3.73 -23.36
C LEU A 310 9.82 2.20 -23.23
N GLY A 311 10.09 1.48 -24.33
CA GLY A 311 10.30 0.02 -24.33
C GLY A 311 9.03 -0.82 -24.20
N PHE A 312 7.91 -0.35 -24.77
CA PHE A 312 6.65 -1.10 -24.77
C PHE A 312 6.67 -2.27 -25.75
N ASP A 313 5.96 -3.34 -25.40
CA ASP A 313 5.85 -4.54 -26.22
C ASP A 313 4.73 -4.39 -27.27
N TYR A 314 3.62 -3.73 -26.91
CA TYR A 314 2.42 -3.63 -27.74
C TYR A 314 1.85 -2.21 -27.83
N VAL A 315 1.25 -1.90 -28.99
CA VAL A 315 0.40 -0.74 -29.20
C VAL A 315 -0.93 -1.22 -29.76
N ILE A 316 -1.99 -0.93 -29.03
CA ILE A 316 -3.36 -1.13 -29.45
C ILE A 316 -4.03 0.23 -29.54
N CYS A 317 -4.33 0.63 -30.77
CA CYS A 317 -5.05 1.86 -31.06
C CYS A 317 -6.08 1.64 -32.15
N ARG A 318 -7.06 2.55 -32.20
CA ARG A 318 -7.97 2.64 -33.34
C ARG A 318 -7.21 3.12 -34.57
N ASP A 319 -7.54 2.65 -35.76
CA ASP A 319 -6.90 3.14 -36.99
C ASP A 319 -7.68 4.32 -37.57
N VAL A 320 -6.96 5.31 -38.07
CA VAL A 320 -7.51 6.48 -38.76
C VAL A 320 -7.41 6.25 -40.26
N GLU A 321 -8.47 6.59 -40.99
CA GLU A 321 -8.50 6.49 -42.45
C GLU A 321 -7.70 7.63 -43.09
N VAL A 322 -6.81 7.28 -44.01
CA VAL A 322 -5.90 8.19 -44.70
C VAL A 322 -6.00 7.93 -46.21
N GLU A 323 -6.13 8.99 -46.99
CA GLU A 323 -6.21 8.96 -48.45
C GLU A 323 -5.25 10.00 -49.02
N ASP A 324 -4.42 9.61 -49.99
CA ASP A 324 -3.38 10.46 -50.61
C ASP A 324 -2.47 11.21 -49.63
N GLY A 325 -2.18 10.61 -48.46
CA GLY A 325 -1.34 11.20 -47.42
C GLY A 325 -2.03 12.27 -46.56
N CYS A 326 -3.36 12.38 -46.66
CA CYS A 326 -4.19 13.29 -45.89
C CYS A 326 -5.23 12.53 -45.05
N PHE A 327 -5.60 13.10 -43.90
CA PHE A 327 -6.67 12.55 -43.07
C PHE A 327 -8.02 12.68 -43.77
N THR A 328 -8.82 11.62 -43.79
CA THR A 328 -10.22 11.70 -44.28
C THR A 328 -11.17 12.28 -43.22
N GLY A 329 -10.69 12.39 -41.97
CA GLY A 329 -11.46 12.82 -40.80
C GLY A 329 -12.29 11.70 -40.17
N ARG A 330 -12.07 10.43 -40.54
CA ARG A 330 -12.80 9.28 -40.02
C ARG A 330 -11.86 8.21 -39.49
N TYR A 331 -12.37 7.44 -38.54
CA TYR A 331 -11.73 6.20 -38.12
C TYR A 331 -12.09 5.06 -39.08
N MET A 332 -11.20 4.09 -39.20
CA MET A 332 -11.47 2.83 -39.90
C MET A 332 -12.52 2.01 -39.13
N GLY A 333 -13.49 1.45 -39.86
CA GLY A 333 -14.59 0.64 -39.30
C GLY A 333 -15.66 1.43 -38.53
N GLU A 334 -16.77 0.78 -38.18
CA GLU A 334 -17.87 1.45 -37.49
C GLU A 334 -17.59 1.71 -36.00
N LEU A 335 -18.11 2.83 -35.46
CA LEU A 335 -18.13 3.10 -34.01
C LEU A 335 -18.89 2.01 -33.22
N SER A 336 -19.91 1.39 -33.84
CA SER A 336 -20.68 0.25 -33.32
C SER A 336 -19.78 -0.90 -32.87
N ASP A 337 -18.77 -1.22 -33.69
CA ASP A 337 -17.83 -2.33 -33.51
C ASP A 337 -16.82 -2.07 -32.37
N VAL A 338 -16.78 -0.85 -31.84
CA VAL A 338 -15.87 -0.41 -30.77
C VAL A 338 -16.48 -0.66 -29.39
N LYS A 339 -17.81 -0.82 -29.27
CA LYS A 339 -18.55 -0.83 -27.99
C LYS A 339 -18.23 -2.00 -27.03
N PHE A 340 -17.37 -2.94 -27.42
CA PHE A 340 -17.01 -4.09 -26.59
C PHE A 340 -15.50 -4.36 -26.45
N ARG A 341 -14.62 -3.57 -27.09
CA ARG A 341 -13.23 -4.00 -27.24
C ARG A 341 -12.33 -3.86 -26.02
N LYS A 342 -12.51 -2.91 -25.09
CA LYS A 342 -11.48 -2.71 -24.04
C LYS A 342 -11.27 -3.95 -23.17
N ALA A 343 -12.34 -4.53 -22.62
CA ALA A 343 -12.24 -5.74 -21.80
C ALA A 343 -11.74 -6.94 -22.63
N ASP A 344 -12.23 -7.10 -23.86
CA ASP A 344 -11.81 -8.20 -24.74
C ASP A 344 -10.35 -8.06 -25.18
N LEU A 345 -9.86 -6.84 -25.43
CA LEU A 345 -8.45 -6.55 -25.73
C LEU A 345 -7.56 -6.84 -24.52
N LEU A 346 -8.00 -6.52 -23.30
CA LEU A 346 -7.28 -6.90 -22.09
C LEU A 346 -7.21 -8.43 -21.95
N LYS A 347 -8.31 -9.15 -22.19
CA LYS A 347 -8.31 -10.63 -22.20
C LYS A 347 -7.36 -11.18 -23.26
N LEU A 348 -7.47 -10.73 -24.50
CA LEU A 348 -6.64 -11.19 -25.61
C LEU A 348 -5.15 -10.96 -25.35
N MET A 349 -4.77 -9.80 -24.80
CA MET A 349 -3.38 -9.54 -24.42
C MET A 349 -2.94 -10.45 -23.27
N ALA A 350 -3.79 -10.66 -22.26
CA ALA A 350 -3.47 -11.51 -21.13
C ALA A 350 -3.32 -12.99 -21.55
N GLU A 351 -4.25 -13.51 -22.36
CA GLU A 351 -4.20 -14.86 -22.93
C GLU A 351 -2.94 -15.05 -23.79
N ARG A 352 -2.60 -14.07 -24.63
CA ARG A 352 -1.38 -14.10 -25.45
C ARG A 352 -0.11 -14.18 -24.61
N GLU A 353 -0.06 -13.46 -23.49
CA GLU A 353 1.10 -13.45 -22.59
C GLU A 353 1.07 -14.57 -21.53
N GLY A 354 0.01 -15.37 -21.46
CA GLY A 354 -0.17 -16.38 -20.40
C GLY A 354 -0.27 -15.75 -19.01
N VAL A 355 -0.82 -14.55 -18.91
CA VAL A 355 -0.99 -13.77 -17.68
C VAL A 355 -2.39 -13.96 -17.12
N ASP A 356 -2.50 -14.26 -15.82
CA ASP A 356 -3.78 -14.29 -15.12
C ASP A 356 -4.46 -12.91 -15.18
N TYR A 357 -5.78 -12.85 -15.37
CA TYR A 357 -6.51 -11.59 -15.49
C TYR A 357 -6.32 -10.68 -14.27
N ARG A 358 -6.18 -11.25 -13.07
CA ARG A 358 -5.89 -10.51 -11.83
C ARG A 358 -4.48 -9.89 -11.78
N ASN A 359 -3.63 -10.16 -12.78
CA ASN A 359 -2.31 -9.58 -12.97
C ASN A 359 -2.25 -8.63 -14.17
N VAL A 360 -3.40 -8.25 -14.73
CA VAL A 360 -3.52 -7.21 -15.75
C VAL A 360 -3.75 -5.87 -15.06
N ILE A 361 -2.67 -5.10 -14.92
CA ILE A 361 -2.67 -3.76 -14.35
C ILE A 361 -3.05 -2.76 -15.43
N THR A 362 -3.96 -1.84 -15.13
CA THR A 362 -4.30 -0.74 -16.04
C THR A 362 -3.94 0.60 -15.42
N VAL A 363 -3.32 1.50 -16.17
CA VAL A 363 -2.90 2.84 -15.74
C VAL A 363 -3.56 3.89 -16.63
N GLY A 364 -4.32 4.81 -16.03
CA GLY A 364 -5.03 5.89 -16.73
C GLY A 364 -6.48 5.99 -16.26
N GLU A 365 -7.41 6.29 -17.17
CA GLU A 365 -8.85 6.33 -16.87
C GLU A 365 -9.62 5.22 -17.63
N PRO A 366 -9.30 3.93 -17.39
CA PRO A 366 -9.79 2.82 -18.20
C PRO A 366 -11.30 2.59 -18.10
N LEU A 367 -11.92 3.02 -17.00
CA LEU A 367 -13.36 2.85 -16.76
C LEU A 367 -14.21 4.01 -17.32
N THR A 368 -13.58 5.10 -17.75
CA THR A 368 -14.31 6.27 -18.27
C THR A 368 -15.11 5.91 -19.52
N GLY A 369 -16.36 6.37 -19.56
CA GLY A 369 -17.31 6.07 -20.63
C GLY A 369 -17.99 4.70 -20.53
N LEU A 370 -17.67 3.87 -19.53
CA LEU A 370 -18.37 2.60 -19.31
C LEU A 370 -19.63 2.79 -18.46
N LYS A 371 -20.66 1.98 -18.74
CA LYS A 371 -21.80 1.83 -17.83
C LYS A 371 -21.31 1.24 -16.50
N ALA A 372 -21.93 1.63 -15.39
CA ALA A 372 -21.54 1.19 -14.05
C ALA A 372 -21.45 -0.34 -13.90
N ALA A 373 -22.36 -1.10 -14.51
CA ALA A 373 -22.31 -2.57 -14.51
C ALA A 373 -21.04 -3.13 -15.18
N ASN A 374 -20.60 -2.53 -16.29
CA ASN A 374 -19.39 -2.94 -17.01
C ASN A 374 -18.13 -2.51 -16.26
N ALA A 375 -18.13 -1.31 -15.67
CA ALA A 375 -17.02 -0.84 -14.83
C ALA A 375 -16.79 -1.78 -13.63
N ARG A 376 -17.88 -2.20 -12.96
CA ARG A 376 -17.82 -3.21 -11.89
C ARG A 376 -17.28 -4.54 -12.39
N LEU A 377 -17.75 -5.03 -13.54
CA LEU A 377 -17.24 -6.28 -14.12
C LEU A 377 -15.74 -6.20 -14.41
N MET A 378 -15.25 -5.07 -14.91
CA MET A 378 -13.82 -4.86 -15.15
C MET A 378 -13.00 -4.92 -13.86
N LEU A 379 -13.45 -4.24 -12.80
CA LEU A 379 -12.78 -4.26 -11.48
C LEU A 379 -12.76 -5.66 -10.82
N GLU A 380 -13.75 -6.51 -11.11
CA GLU A 380 -13.77 -7.90 -10.63
C GLU A 380 -12.89 -8.85 -11.46
N THR A 381 -12.68 -8.52 -12.74
CA THR A 381 -11.98 -9.41 -13.68
C THR A 381 -10.49 -9.14 -13.72
N PHE A 382 -10.11 -7.86 -13.76
CA PHE A 382 -8.72 -7.43 -13.92
C PHE A 382 -8.22 -6.68 -12.70
N GLY A 383 -6.91 -6.43 -12.62
CA GLY A 383 -6.40 -5.41 -11.73
C GLY A 383 -4.94 -5.60 -11.31
N PRO A 384 -4.45 -4.68 -10.46
CA PRO A 384 -5.13 -3.46 -9.99
C PRO A 384 -5.38 -2.41 -11.08
N PHE A 385 -6.42 -1.59 -10.86
CA PHE A 385 -6.71 -0.40 -11.65
C PHE A 385 -6.07 0.83 -10.98
N VAL A 386 -5.10 1.45 -11.65
CA VAL A 386 -4.45 2.68 -11.21
C VAL A 386 -5.05 3.85 -11.97
N PHE A 387 -5.85 4.66 -11.28
CA PHE A 387 -6.39 5.88 -11.85
C PHE A 387 -5.31 6.96 -11.90
N PHE A 388 -5.08 7.49 -13.10
CA PHE A 388 -4.07 8.52 -13.32
C PHE A 388 -4.50 9.45 -14.44
N ASN A 389 -4.34 10.75 -14.21
CA ASN A 389 -4.46 11.78 -15.22
C ASN A 389 -3.45 12.89 -14.91
N SER A 390 -2.57 13.20 -15.86
CA SER A 390 -1.49 14.19 -15.75
C SER A 390 -1.95 15.58 -15.32
N THR A 391 -3.20 15.94 -15.68
CA THR A 391 -3.80 17.24 -15.33
C THR A 391 -4.13 17.36 -13.84
N LYS A 392 -4.40 16.23 -13.17
CA LYS A 392 -4.69 16.14 -11.74
C LYS A 392 -3.43 15.80 -10.94
N MET A 393 -2.54 14.99 -11.50
CA MET A 393 -1.32 14.53 -10.87
C MET A 393 -0.15 14.58 -11.85
N PRO A 394 0.86 15.42 -11.62
CA PRO A 394 1.88 15.71 -12.63
C PRO A 394 2.95 14.62 -12.81
N ASP A 395 3.10 13.68 -11.88
CA ASP A 395 4.17 12.66 -11.91
C ASP A 395 3.59 11.24 -11.85
N LEU A 396 3.95 10.41 -12.83
CA LEU A 396 3.47 9.04 -13.00
C LEU A 396 4.04 8.07 -11.95
N THR A 397 5.08 8.46 -11.20
CA THR A 397 5.69 7.61 -10.15
C THR A 397 4.71 7.20 -9.06
N ILE A 398 3.57 7.88 -8.88
CA ILE A 398 2.47 7.43 -8.02
C ILE A 398 2.04 5.99 -8.30
N VAL A 399 2.14 5.54 -9.56
CA VAL A 399 1.86 4.16 -9.98
C VAL A 399 2.68 3.16 -9.16
N LEU A 400 3.97 3.45 -8.91
CA LEU A 400 4.82 2.56 -8.11
C LEU A 400 4.33 2.47 -6.66
N TYR A 401 3.97 3.61 -6.06
CA TYR A 401 3.45 3.63 -4.69
C TYR A 401 2.17 2.80 -4.55
N LEU A 402 1.21 2.97 -5.47
CA LEU A 402 -0.05 2.23 -5.51
C LEU A 402 0.18 0.72 -5.75
N LEU A 403 1.22 0.36 -6.50
CA LEU A 403 1.60 -1.03 -6.77
C LEU A 403 2.49 -1.67 -5.69
N GLY A 404 2.58 -1.05 -4.50
CA GLY A 404 3.24 -1.66 -3.33
C GLY A 404 4.71 -1.30 -3.12
N PHE A 405 5.29 -0.40 -3.92
CA PHE A 405 6.64 0.10 -3.72
C PHE A 405 6.66 1.13 -2.57
N SER A 406 7.75 1.20 -1.83
CA SER A 406 7.95 2.25 -0.83
C SER A 406 8.69 3.45 -1.44
N GLY A 407 8.68 4.61 -0.78
CA GLY A 407 9.46 5.74 -1.26
C GLY A 407 10.97 5.48 -1.26
N SER A 408 11.49 4.57 -0.44
CA SER A 408 12.88 4.11 -0.58
C SER A 408 13.11 3.33 -1.88
N ASP A 409 12.16 2.46 -2.26
CA ASP A 409 12.23 1.74 -3.54
C ASP A 409 12.22 2.74 -4.71
N VAL A 410 11.31 3.73 -4.69
CA VAL A 410 11.19 4.73 -5.77
C VAL A 410 12.43 5.62 -5.86
N ARG A 411 12.96 6.10 -4.72
CA ARG A 411 14.22 6.85 -4.69
C ARG A 411 15.39 6.03 -5.26
N ALA A 412 15.48 4.74 -4.90
CA ALA A 412 16.51 3.86 -5.44
C ALA A 412 16.37 3.68 -6.96
N LEU A 413 15.14 3.60 -7.47
CA LEU A 413 14.87 3.56 -8.91
C LEU A 413 15.25 4.86 -9.63
N ARG A 414 15.03 6.03 -9.01
CA ARG A 414 15.45 7.34 -9.56
C ARG A 414 16.96 7.54 -9.58
N LYS A 415 17.69 7.09 -8.54
CA LYS A 415 19.14 7.26 -8.42
C LYS A 415 19.94 6.38 -9.39
N ARG A 416 19.37 5.28 -9.86
CA ARG A 416 20.04 4.42 -10.84
C ARG A 416 20.14 5.18 -12.16
N ARG A 417 21.38 5.38 -12.64
CA ARG A 417 21.62 5.92 -13.99
C ARG A 417 20.89 5.03 -14.99
N TRP A 418 19.91 5.63 -15.67
CA TRP A 418 19.24 5.09 -16.83
C TRP A 418 20.08 5.55 -18.02
N ASP A 419 20.52 4.65 -18.89
CA ASP A 419 21.40 5.02 -20.00
C ASP A 419 20.81 6.20 -20.81
N ASP A 420 21.70 7.17 -21.09
CA ASP A 420 21.53 8.48 -21.76
C ASP A 420 20.93 9.66 -20.97
N GLY A 421 21.80 10.35 -20.21
CA GLY A 421 21.60 11.74 -19.75
C GLY A 421 22.24 12.05 -18.39
N PRO A 422 22.64 13.32 -18.12
CA PRO A 422 23.11 13.70 -16.79
C PRO A 422 21.99 13.41 -15.78
N GLY A 423 22.31 12.66 -14.73
CA GLY A 423 21.35 12.27 -13.69
C GLY A 423 20.57 13.50 -13.21
N MET A 424 19.25 13.37 -13.13
CA MET A 424 18.38 14.44 -12.63
C MET A 424 18.88 14.87 -11.25
N PRO A 425 19.04 16.18 -10.98
CA PRO A 425 19.53 16.65 -9.70
C PRO A 425 18.62 16.15 -8.58
N GLU A 426 19.22 15.77 -7.46
CA GLU A 426 18.46 15.43 -6.27
C GLU A 426 17.50 16.58 -5.94
N PRO A 427 16.23 16.30 -5.59
CA PRO A 427 15.41 17.33 -4.99
C PRO A 427 16.11 17.77 -3.70
N SER A 428 16.63 18.99 -3.69
CA SER A 428 17.25 19.63 -2.53
C SER A 428 16.16 19.93 -1.51
N GLY A 429 15.76 18.92 -0.75
CA GLY A 429 14.86 19.09 0.38
C GLY A 429 15.64 19.52 1.60
N SER A 430 15.65 20.82 1.90
CA SER A 430 15.87 21.26 3.28
C SER A 430 14.72 20.69 4.11
N ALA A 431 15.02 20.05 5.24
CA ALA A 431 14.00 19.77 6.25
C ALA A 431 13.24 21.07 6.51
N VAL A 432 11.92 21.08 6.27
CA VAL A 432 11.07 22.21 6.64
C VAL A 432 11.23 22.35 8.16
N PRO A 433 11.73 23.47 8.68
CA PRO A 433 11.85 23.65 10.11
C PRO A 433 10.46 23.52 10.72
N PRO A 434 10.28 22.82 11.86
CA PRO A 434 9.00 22.74 12.52
C PRO A 434 8.51 24.16 12.79
N THR A 435 7.28 24.44 12.34
CA THR A 435 6.63 25.72 12.60
C THR A 435 6.59 25.90 14.12
N PRO A 436 6.96 27.08 14.69
CA PRO A 436 7.35 27.18 16.11
C PRO A 436 6.24 27.02 17.16
N ALA A 437 5.08 26.42 16.84
CA ALA A 437 3.92 26.34 17.74
C ALA A 437 3.08 25.04 17.60
N SER A 438 3.68 23.93 17.18
CA SER A 438 3.02 22.61 17.18
C SER A 438 3.56 21.71 18.30
N LYS A 439 2.70 20.87 18.87
CA LYS A 439 3.08 19.83 19.84
C LYS A 439 2.81 18.45 19.24
N ARG A 440 3.74 17.52 19.42
CA ARG A 440 3.66 16.17 18.87
C ARG A 440 3.48 15.16 19.99
N PHE A 441 2.52 14.25 19.84
CA PHE A 441 2.27 13.20 20.82
C PHE A 441 2.18 11.84 20.16
N MET A 442 2.70 10.85 20.86
CA MET A 442 2.49 9.46 20.52
C MET A 442 1.40 8.89 21.43
N VAL A 443 0.42 8.24 20.82
CA VAL A 443 -0.67 7.57 21.53
C VAL A 443 -0.66 6.10 21.14
N GLN A 444 -0.65 5.24 22.15
CA GLN A 444 -0.69 3.80 21.97
C GLN A 444 -1.99 3.24 22.53
N VAL A 445 -2.74 2.57 21.67
CA VAL A 445 -4.05 2.01 21.98
C VAL A 445 -3.99 0.50 21.74
N SER A 446 -4.65 -0.27 22.60
CA SER A 446 -4.82 -1.70 22.40
C SER A 446 -6.25 -2.15 22.65
N ALA A 447 -6.66 -3.20 21.94
CA ALA A 447 -7.95 -3.86 22.11
C ALA A 447 -7.72 -5.35 22.40
N GLN A 448 -8.62 -5.96 23.16
CA GLN A 448 -8.61 -7.41 23.39
C GLN A 448 -9.18 -8.17 22.19
N ASN A 449 -10.22 -7.64 21.55
CA ASN A 449 -10.88 -8.26 20.40
C ASN A 449 -10.87 -7.33 19.19
N ARG A 450 -10.89 -7.93 17.99
CA ARG A 450 -11.04 -7.23 16.71
C ARG A 450 -12.50 -7.17 16.30
N SER A 451 -12.92 -5.99 15.86
CA SER A 451 -14.24 -5.77 15.29
C SER A 451 -14.17 -4.73 14.18
N SER A 452 -15.11 -4.80 13.25
CA SER A 452 -15.24 -3.80 12.20
C SER A 452 -15.58 -2.41 12.79
N GLY A 453 -15.08 -1.33 12.18
CA GLY A 453 -15.35 0.04 12.63
C GLY A 453 -14.60 0.48 13.89
N GLN A 454 -13.59 -0.27 14.36
CA GLN A 454 -12.79 0.13 15.53
C GLN A 454 -12.01 1.42 15.29
N LEU A 455 -11.39 1.56 14.11
CA LEU A 455 -10.60 2.75 13.80
C LEU A 455 -11.48 3.96 13.60
N GLN A 456 -12.65 3.79 12.99
CA GLN A 456 -13.65 4.82 12.86
C GLN A 456 -13.97 5.43 14.22
N ARG A 457 -14.20 4.60 15.25
CA ARG A 457 -14.46 5.09 16.61
C ARG A 457 -13.29 5.85 17.21
N ILE A 458 -12.05 5.40 16.96
CA ILE A 458 -10.82 6.06 17.44
C ILE A 458 -10.58 7.40 16.73
N PHE A 459 -10.77 7.46 15.40
CA PHE A 459 -10.54 8.66 14.60
C PHE A 459 -11.74 9.62 14.58
N HIS A 460 -12.95 9.17 14.91
CA HIS A 460 -14.16 9.98 14.95
C HIS A 460 -13.99 11.30 15.71
N PRO A 461 -13.49 11.32 16.97
CA PRO A 461 -13.30 12.58 17.70
C PRO A 461 -12.26 13.51 17.06
N LEU A 462 -11.33 12.98 16.27
CA LEU A 462 -10.29 13.74 15.58
C LEU A 462 -10.76 14.28 14.23
N ALA A 463 -11.80 13.68 13.64
CA ALA A 463 -12.27 14.00 12.30
C ALA A 463 -12.84 15.42 12.13
N PRO A 464 -13.43 16.09 13.14
CA PRO A 464 -13.80 17.52 13.05
C PRO A 464 -12.59 18.46 13.15
N LEU A 465 -11.50 18.04 13.79
CA LEU A 465 -10.31 18.85 14.06
C LEU A 465 -9.29 18.82 12.90
N ARG A 466 -9.75 18.68 11.65
CA ARG A 466 -8.90 18.39 10.48
C ARG A 466 -7.80 19.43 10.23
N GLN A 467 -8.03 20.67 10.66
CA GLN A 467 -7.07 21.77 10.49
C GLN A 467 -6.02 21.81 11.60
N ASP A 468 -6.36 21.30 12.79
CA ASP A 468 -5.53 21.41 13.99
C ASP A 468 -4.76 20.12 14.28
N VAL A 469 -5.25 18.95 13.84
CA VAL A 469 -4.62 17.64 14.11
C VAL A 469 -4.12 17.00 12.82
N GLN A 470 -2.81 16.77 12.76
CA GLN A 470 -2.13 16.06 11.69
C GLN A 470 -1.75 14.64 12.14
N LEU A 471 -1.93 13.65 11.26
CA LEU A 471 -1.49 12.29 11.48
C LEU A 471 -0.12 12.08 10.83
N THR A 472 0.95 12.22 11.62
CA THR A 472 2.32 12.05 11.14
C THR A 472 2.57 10.60 10.70
N THR A 473 2.18 9.63 11.54
CA THR A 473 2.23 8.21 11.21
C THR A 473 1.17 7.42 11.97
N VAL A 474 0.70 6.33 11.38
CA VAL A 474 -0.17 5.35 12.00
C VAL A 474 0.36 3.95 11.71
N ARG A 475 0.40 3.12 12.75
CA ARG A 475 0.74 1.71 12.61
C ARG A 475 -0.21 0.87 13.42
N GLN A 476 -0.66 -0.22 12.83
CA GLN A 476 -1.49 -1.19 13.51
C GLN A 476 -0.98 -2.58 13.20
N CYS A 477 -0.91 -3.45 14.20
CA CYS A 477 -0.83 -4.88 13.98
C CYS A 477 -2.00 -5.60 14.66
N SER A 478 -2.38 -6.73 14.06
CA SER A 478 -3.29 -7.69 14.67
C SER A 478 -2.50 -8.85 15.26
N LEU A 479 -3.10 -9.50 16.25
CA LEU A 479 -2.54 -10.65 16.94
C LEU A 479 -3.45 -11.88 16.73
N GLN A 480 -2.88 -13.08 16.85
CA GLN A 480 -3.66 -14.32 16.74
C GLN A 480 -4.70 -14.48 17.84
N ASP A 481 -4.48 -13.93 19.03
CA ASP A 481 -5.45 -13.92 20.15
C ASP A 481 -6.72 -13.12 19.85
N GLY A 482 -6.82 -12.49 18.66
CA GLY A 482 -7.92 -11.62 18.30
C GLY A 482 -7.69 -10.17 18.66
N GLY A 483 -6.59 -9.84 19.35
CA GLY A 483 -6.24 -8.50 19.80
C GLY A 483 -5.67 -7.58 18.71
N MET A 484 -5.54 -6.32 19.08
CA MET A 484 -5.05 -5.24 18.22
C MET A 484 -4.17 -4.29 19.02
N CYS A 485 -3.06 -3.85 18.40
CA CYS A 485 -2.23 -2.76 18.89
C CYS A 485 -2.16 -1.68 17.81
N LEU A 486 -2.52 -0.44 18.18
CA LEU A 486 -2.52 0.73 17.31
C LEU A 486 -1.59 1.79 17.90
N GLY A 487 -0.67 2.28 17.08
CA GLY A 487 0.19 3.40 17.36
C GLY A 487 -0.20 4.59 16.49
N LEU A 488 -0.48 5.72 17.13
CA LEU A 488 -0.75 7.01 16.49
C LEU A 488 0.35 8.00 16.84
N ASP A 489 0.84 8.71 15.83
CA ASP A 489 1.77 9.82 15.99
C ASP A 489 1.08 11.07 15.44
N LEU A 490 0.68 11.95 16.34
CA LEU A 490 -0.15 13.10 16.06
C LEU A 490 0.65 14.38 16.26
N THR A 491 0.51 15.33 15.33
CA THR A 491 1.01 16.69 15.49
C THR A 491 -0.19 17.62 15.60
N VAL A 492 -0.29 18.36 16.71
CA VAL A 492 -1.39 19.30 16.97
C VAL A 492 -0.88 20.74 16.79
N GLN A 493 -1.47 21.48 15.85
CA GLN A 493 -1.20 22.89 15.61
C GLN A 493 -1.99 23.75 16.60
N LYS A 494 -1.27 24.48 17.45
CA LYS A 494 -1.70 25.62 18.27
C LYS A 494 -3.22 25.76 18.58
N ASP A 495 -3.79 24.80 19.29
CA ASP A 495 -4.84 25.00 20.30
C ASP A 495 -5.07 23.68 21.07
N HIS A 496 -4.96 23.74 22.41
CA HIS A 496 -5.41 22.71 23.35
C HIS A 496 -4.99 21.25 23.02
N PRO A 497 -3.69 20.93 22.89
CA PRO A 497 -3.24 19.55 22.68
C PRO A 497 -3.73 18.59 23.78
N ASP A 498 -3.84 19.09 25.01
CA ASP A 498 -4.38 18.34 26.15
C ASP A 498 -5.87 17.99 25.95
N ALA A 499 -6.64 18.82 25.24
CA ALA A 499 -8.03 18.52 24.91
C ALA A 499 -8.14 17.40 23.86
N VAL A 500 -7.28 17.41 22.83
CA VAL A 500 -7.21 16.34 21.83
C VAL A 500 -6.86 15.01 22.48
N VAL A 501 -5.83 15.01 23.33
CA VAL A 501 -5.43 13.84 24.11
C VAL A 501 -6.56 13.39 25.03
N LYS A 502 -7.19 14.30 25.78
CA LYS A 502 -8.27 13.99 26.71
C LYS A 502 -9.48 13.38 26.00
N GLU A 503 -9.86 13.90 24.84
CA GLU A 503 -10.98 13.39 24.05
C GLU A 503 -10.69 12.00 23.49
N LEU A 504 -9.47 11.79 22.98
CA LEU A 504 -9.03 10.48 22.53
C LEU A 504 -9.01 9.47 23.69
N VAL A 505 -8.53 9.91 24.86
CA VAL A 505 -8.50 9.07 26.06
C VAL A 505 -9.90 8.68 26.51
N TYR A 506 -10.79 9.67 26.59
CA TYR A 506 -12.19 9.48 26.93
C TYR A 506 -12.89 8.53 25.96
N THR A 507 -12.71 8.73 24.65
CA THR A 507 -13.28 7.88 23.61
C THR A 507 -12.75 6.46 23.70
N CYS A 508 -11.44 6.29 23.90
CA CYS A 508 -10.84 4.98 24.07
C CYS A 508 -11.45 4.24 25.27
N GLN A 509 -11.51 4.89 26.43
CA GLN A 509 -12.11 4.30 27.63
C GLN A 509 -13.59 3.94 27.44
N LYS A 510 -14.37 4.83 26.83
CA LYS A 510 -15.80 4.63 26.55
C LYS A 510 -16.05 3.43 25.62
N GLU A 511 -15.19 3.25 24.62
CA GLU A 511 -15.30 2.19 23.61
C GLU A 511 -14.58 0.89 24.01
N GLY A 512 -14.03 0.82 25.23
CA GLY A 512 -13.38 -0.38 25.76
C GLY A 512 -11.95 -0.60 25.26
N PHE A 513 -11.29 0.42 24.71
CA PHE A 513 -9.89 0.39 24.33
C PHE A 513 -8.98 0.75 25.51
N ALA A 514 -7.90 -0.01 25.68
CA ALA A 514 -6.87 0.26 26.69
C ALA A 514 -5.79 1.17 26.10
N ILE A 515 -5.54 2.30 26.75
CA ILE A 515 -4.43 3.19 26.39
C ILE A 515 -3.19 2.72 27.13
N MET A 516 -2.15 2.39 26.36
CA MET A 516 -0.88 1.93 26.91
C MET A 516 0.02 3.11 27.26
N ASP A 517 0.06 4.14 26.41
CA ASP A 517 0.92 5.29 26.62
C ASP A 517 0.43 6.55 25.90
N VAL A 518 0.72 7.71 26.50
CA VAL A 518 0.61 9.02 25.86
C VAL A 518 1.83 9.85 26.26
N ASN A 519 2.73 10.10 25.32
CA ASN A 519 3.96 10.85 25.58
C ASN A 519 4.13 12.04 24.65
N ASP A 520 4.62 13.15 25.19
CA ASP A 520 5.12 14.29 24.43
C ASP A 520 6.40 13.89 23.69
N SER A 521 6.30 13.78 22.37
CA SER A 521 7.38 13.35 21.49
C SER A 521 8.28 14.55 21.16
N ALA A 522 8.87 15.16 22.18
CA ALA A 522 9.73 16.33 22.03
C ALA A 522 11.12 16.04 21.42
N LYS A 523 11.46 14.77 21.11
CA LYS A 523 12.81 14.38 20.67
C LYS A 523 12.84 13.50 19.42
N ASP A 524 13.76 13.88 18.53
CA ASP A 524 14.26 13.26 17.29
C ASP A 524 13.28 13.05 16.13
N PHE A 525 13.27 14.05 15.25
CA PHE A 525 12.56 14.07 13.97
C PHE A 525 13.10 13.06 12.92
N ASN A 526 14.19 12.33 13.21
CA ASN A 526 14.83 11.48 12.19
C ASN A 526 15.34 10.11 12.69
N TRP A 527 14.51 9.39 13.45
CA TRP A 527 14.81 8.02 13.90
C TRP A 527 15.11 7.04 12.75
N GLN A 528 14.77 7.35 11.50
CA GLN A 528 15.06 6.48 10.35
C GLN A 528 16.46 6.62 9.78
N LEU A 529 17.14 7.76 9.99
CA LEU A 529 18.58 7.81 9.73
C LEU A 529 19.32 6.76 10.56
N ARG A 530 18.74 6.33 11.70
CA ARG A 530 19.29 5.23 12.52
C ARG A 530 19.19 3.85 11.84
N TYR A 531 18.30 3.66 10.86
CA TYR A 531 18.00 2.34 10.28
C TYR A 531 17.95 2.32 8.74
N GLN A 532 19.04 2.74 8.09
CA GLN A 532 19.13 2.80 6.62
C GLN A 532 19.48 1.44 5.98
N ASN A 533 20.32 0.64 6.65
CA ASN A 533 20.81 -0.65 6.15
C ASN A 533 19.80 -1.76 6.44
N ARG A 534 18.66 -1.73 5.75
CA ARG A 534 17.54 -2.65 5.99
C ARG A 534 17.67 -3.94 5.20
N TYR A 535 17.47 -5.06 5.87
CA TYR A 535 17.46 -6.40 5.28
C TYR A 535 16.26 -7.18 5.75
N VAL A 536 15.89 -8.20 4.98
CA VAL A 536 14.81 -9.12 5.31
C VAL A 536 15.41 -10.48 5.61
N VAL A 537 15.11 -11.00 6.79
CA VAL A 537 15.47 -12.38 7.19
C VAL A 537 14.19 -13.16 7.33
N THR A 538 14.09 -14.32 6.68
CA THR A 538 12.92 -15.20 6.79
C THR A 538 13.34 -16.50 7.45
N LEU A 539 12.76 -16.77 8.62
CA LEU A 539 12.93 -18.01 9.35
C LEU A 539 11.78 -18.95 9.00
N VAL A 540 12.11 -20.19 8.68
CA VAL A 540 11.16 -21.22 8.24
C VAL A 540 11.48 -22.53 8.96
N GLN A 541 10.49 -23.14 9.61
CA GLN A 541 10.67 -24.40 10.34
C GLN A 541 9.40 -25.26 10.29
N LYS A 542 9.58 -26.59 10.21
CA LYS A 542 8.50 -27.58 10.34
C LYS A 542 8.56 -28.28 11.72
N PRO A 543 7.41 -28.63 12.34
CA PRO A 543 6.07 -28.15 12.00
C PRO A 543 5.83 -26.70 12.48
N ASN A 544 6.57 -26.25 13.50
CA ASN A 544 6.51 -24.91 14.09
C ASN A 544 7.92 -24.31 14.27
N ILE A 545 8.00 -23.00 14.51
CA ILE A 545 9.25 -22.33 14.92
C ILE A 545 9.32 -22.40 16.45
N SER A 546 10.26 -23.19 16.97
CA SER A 546 10.38 -23.38 18.43
C SER A 546 10.91 -22.13 19.13
N SER A 547 10.54 -21.90 20.40
CA SER A 547 11.09 -20.81 21.21
C SER A 547 12.62 -20.84 21.27
N THR A 548 13.22 -22.03 21.30
CA THR A 548 14.68 -22.22 21.31
C THR A 548 15.32 -21.77 20.00
N SER A 549 14.81 -22.24 18.86
CA SER A 549 15.31 -21.84 17.53
C SER A 549 15.19 -20.32 17.33
N LEU A 550 14.07 -19.74 17.77
CA LEU A 550 13.85 -18.31 17.71
C LEU A 550 14.84 -17.54 18.60
N SER A 551 15.10 -18.03 19.82
CA SER A 551 16.06 -17.45 20.76
C SER A 551 17.51 -17.49 20.23
N GLU A 552 17.91 -18.58 19.57
CA GLU A 552 19.23 -18.70 18.93
C GLU A 552 19.42 -17.66 17.82
N VAL A 553 18.45 -17.51 16.92
CA VAL A 553 18.50 -16.49 15.87
C VAL A 553 18.55 -15.08 16.48
N MET A 554 17.75 -14.81 17.52
CA MET A 554 17.78 -13.51 18.20
C MET A 554 19.10 -13.28 18.94
N SER A 555 19.79 -14.32 19.40
CA SER A 555 21.13 -14.22 19.99
C SER A 555 22.18 -13.79 18.97
N VAL A 556 22.10 -14.31 17.74
CA VAL A 556 22.93 -13.82 16.62
C VAL A 556 22.65 -12.34 16.37
N PHE A 557 21.38 -11.92 16.35
CA PHE A 557 21.05 -10.51 16.16
C PHE A 557 21.58 -9.63 17.30
N GLY A 558 21.35 -10.01 18.55
CA GLY A 558 21.79 -9.26 19.72
C GLY A 558 23.31 -9.12 19.81
N SER A 559 24.05 -10.22 19.62
CA SER A 559 25.52 -10.22 19.70
C SER A 559 26.20 -9.37 18.63
N LYS A 560 25.53 -9.19 17.49
CA LYS A 560 26.02 -8.38 16.36
C LYS A 560 25.45 -6.96 16.34
N GLY A 561 24.66 -6.57 17.34
CA GLY A 561 24.02 -5.25 17.40
C GLY A 561 22.98 -5.02 16.30
N ILE A 562 22.43 -6.09 15.73
CA ILE A 562 21.40 -6.03 14.68
C ILE A 562 20.08 -5.64 15.35
N ASN A 563 19.44 -4.61 14.80
CA ASN A 563 18.16 -4.15 15.32
C ASN A 563 16.99 -4.72 14.54
N ILE A 564 15.87 -4.98 15.22
CA ILE A 564 14.65 -5.51 14.59
C ILE A 564 13.65 -4.37 14.43
N ILE A 565 13.26 -4.08 13.19
CA ILE A 565 12.33 -3.00 12.84
C ILE A 565 10.88 -3.51 12.81
N LYS A 566 10.68 -4.72 12.26
CA LYS A 566 9.36 -5.35 12.09
C LYS A 566 9.51 -6.85 12.24
N ILE A 567 8.53 -7.47 12.90
CA ILE A 567 8.35 -8.93 12.92
C ILE A 567 6.97 -9.22 12.35
N GLU A 568 6.92 -10.09 11.34
CA GLU A 568 5.69 -10.45 10.64
C GLU A 568 5.62 -11.96 10.46
N ARG A 569 4.47 -12.55 10.79
CA ARG A 569 4.21 -13.96 10.56
C ARG A 569 3.64 -14.16 9.15
N LEU A 570 4.33 -14.96 8.34
CA LEU A 570 3.93 -15.25 6.96
C LEU A 570 3.06 -16.50 6.86
N SER A 571 3.25 -17.48 7.74
CA SER A 571 2.46 -18.72 7.78
C SER A 571 2.42 -19.31 9.19
N SER A 572 1.28 -19.94 9.51
CA SER A 572 1.06 -20.72 10.74
C SER A 572 0.65 -22.17 10.46
N ARG A 573 0.48 -22.58 9.20
CA ARG A 573 0.02 -23.93 8.83
C ARG A 573 1.08 -24.67 8.02
N ASP A 574 1.28 -25.95 8.33
CA ASP A 574 2.23 -26.92 7.74
C ASP A 574 3.73 -26.56 7.84
N ILE A 575 4.07 -25.33 7.46
CA ILE A 575 5.40 -24.72 7.52
C ILE A 575 5.24 -23.37 8.22
N ALA A 576 5.73 -23.26 9.44
CA ALA A 576 5.74 -21.99 10.15
C ALA A 576 6.81 -21.07 9.55
N SER A 577 6.44 -19.81 9.31
CA SER A 577 7.35 -18.82 8.76
C SER A 577 7.19 -17.47 9.46
N LEU A 578 8.33 -16.91 9.90
CA LEU A 578 8.45 -15.56 10.43
C LEU A 578 9.42 -14.75 9.58
N GLN A 579 9.08 -13.50 9.31
CA GLN A 579 9.90 -12.54 8.62
C GLN A 579 10.30 -11.42 9.57
N PHE A 580 11.59 -11.11 9.56
CA PHE A 580 12.19 -10.01 10.30
C PHE A 580 12.66 -8.97 9.29
N THR A 581 12.16 -7.74 9.40
CA THR A 581 12.83 -6.59 8.80
C THR A 581 13.84 -6.10 9.82
N VAL A 582 15.13 -6.21 9.51
CA VAL A 582 16.23 -5.85 10.41
C VAL A 582 17.04 -4.67 9.86
N SER A 583 17.70 -3.94 10.75
CA SER A 583 18.75 -2.97 10.40
C SER A 583 20.09 -3.51 10.84
N LEU A 584 21.05 -3.57 9.91
CA LEU A 584 22.44 -3.84 10.26
C LEU A 584 23.14 -2.57 10.73
N PRO A 585 24.06 -2.64 11.71
CA PRO A 585 24.94 -1.52 12.04
C PRO A 585 25.93 -1.27 10.90
N ASP A 586 26.44 -0.04 10.78
CA ASP A 586 27.37 0.35 9.70
C ASP A 586 28.67 -0.48 9.69
N SER A 587 29.04 -1.08 10.82
CA SER A 587 30.20 -1.95 10.96
C SER A 587 29.99 -3.36 10.40
N LEU A 588 28.77 -3.77 10.06
CA LEU A 588 28.44 -5.13 9.63
C LEU A 588 27.94 -5.13 8.18
N SER A 589 28.73 -5.76 7.29
CA SER A 589 28.34 -5.92 5.88
C SER A 589 27.26 -7.00 5.70
N SER A 590 26.48 -6.94 4.61
CA SER A 590 25.49 -7.99 4.32
C SER A 590 26.15 -9.34 4.09
N ASP A 591 27.31 -9.39 3.44
CA ASP A 591 28.02 -10.63 3.15
C ASP A 591 28.52 -11.31 4.43
N GLU A 592 29.01 -10.52 5.38
CA GLU A 592 29.38 -11.03 6.70
C GLU A 592 28.15 -11.53 7.45
N PHE A 593 27.06 -10.77 7.43
CA PHE A 593 25.81 -11.15 8.07
C PHE A 593 25.24 -12.47 7.51
N SER A 594 25.22 -12.63 6.19
CA SER A 594 24.73 -13.84 5.53
C SER A 594 25.56 -15.09 5.83
N ARG A 595 26.83 -14.98 6.25
CA ARG A 595 27.64 -16.14 6.68
C ARG A 595 27.36 -16.58 8.12
N HIS A 596 26.72 -15.72 8.90
CA HIS A 596 26.41 -15.96 10.30
C HIS A 596 24.99 -16.50 10.56
N LEU A 597 24.11 -16.38 9.54
CA LEU A 597 22.81 -17.04 9.47
C LEU A 597 22.97 -18.44 8.84
#